data_AF-A0A829NGQ0-F1
#
_entry.id   AF-A0A829NGQ0-F1
#
_cell.length_a   1.000
_cell.length_b   1.000
_cell.length_c   1.000
_cell.angle_alpha   90.00
_cell.angle_beta   90.00
_cell.angle_gamma   90.00
#
_symmetry.space_group_name_H-M   'P 1'
#
loop_
_entity.id
_entity.type
_entity.pdbx_description
1 polymer ?
#
loop_
_entity_poly.entity_id
_entity_poly.type
_entity_poly.pdbx_seq_one_letter_code
_entity_poly.pdbx_strand_id
1 'polypeptide(L)'
;MTRQTVTDPRKKNTNRVVAAVCVAFFGGMIGMAYAAVPLYKMFCQATGYGGTTQRAEKQYAGRILDRDITVRFDANTNGIPWQFQPVARSVTIKIGETTQAHYSATNKFDRAVTGRATFNVQPELAGPYFNKVECFCFTDTTLKPGETLDMPVVFYVDPDIVNVPELKDLKTITLSYTMFPVQKNKPVASSTPDSSSKVSDTEANLGG
;
A
#
# COMPACT_ATOMS: atom_id res chain seq x y z
N MET A 1 -17.12 -26.52 71.45
CA MET A 1 -17.11 -27.51 70.36
C MET A 1 -16.09 -27.03 69.32
N THR A 2 -14.84 -27.45 69.45
CA THR A 2 -13.71 -26.91 68.65
C THR A 2 -13.29 -28.00 67.67
N ARG A 3 -13.63 -27.84 66.39
CA ARG A 3 -13.32 -28.82 65.34
C ARG A 3 -11.90 -28.53 64.81
N GLN A 4 -10.93 -29.34 65.21
CA GLN A 4 -9.57 -29.29 64.66
C GLN A 4 -9.56 -29.86 63.23
N THR A 5 -9.09 -29.08 62.27
CA THR A 5 -8.78 -29.52 60.91
C THR A 5 -7.45 -30.27 60.92
N VAL A 6 -7.51 -31.60 60.89
CA VAL A 6 -6.33 -32.45 60.70
C VAL A 6 -5.85 -32.29 59.25
N THR A 7 -4.68 -31.67 59.06
CA THR A 7 -4.01 -31.60 57.76
C THR A 7 -3.01 -32.76 57.67
N ASP A 8 -3.33 -33.78 56.87
CA ASP A 8 -2.51 -34.98 56.65
C ASP A 8 -1.19 -34.65 55.90
N PRO A 9 -0.01 -34.98 56.46
CA PRO A 9 1.29 -34.68 55.86
C PRO A 9 1.60 -35.49 54.58
N ARG A 10 1.03 -36.69 54.38
CA ARG A 10 1.24 -37.47 53.12
C ARG A 10 0.61 -36.79 51.91
N LYS A 11 -0.54 -36.14 52.11
CA LYS A 11 -1.25 -35.40 51.05
C LYS A 11 -0.48 -34.15 50.62
N LYS A 12 0.31 -33.56 51.53
CA LYS A 12 1.12 -32.36 51.27
C LYS A 12 2.25 -32.62 50.26
N ASN A 13 2.94 -33.76 50.35
CA ASN A 13 3.99 -34.12 49.39
C ASN A 13 3.41 -34.49 48.03
N THR A 14 2.30 -35.23 48.01
CA THR A 14 1.62 -35.61 46.76
C THR A 14 1.05 -34.38 46.04
N ASN A 15 0.43 -33.45 46.76
CA ASN A 15 -0.06 -32.20 46.19
C ASN A 15 1.07 -31.28 45.69
N ARG A 16 2.23 -31.30 46.36
CA ARG A 16 3.43 -30.57 45.89
C ARG A 16 4.00 -31.18 44.61
N VAL A 17 4.02 -32.50 44.49
CA VAL A 17 4.43 -33.19 43.27
C VAL A 17 3.46 -32.89 42.13
N VAL A 18 2.15 -32.96 42.38
CA VAL A 18 1.13 -32.61 41.37
C VAL A 18 1.25 -31.13 40.96
N ALA A 19 1.44 -30.21 41.91
CA ALA A 19 1.65 -28.80 41.59
C ALA A 19 2.93 -28.57 40.78
N ALA A 20 4.03 -29.25 41.10
CA ALA A 20 5.27 -29.17 40.35
C ALA A 20 5.12 -29.69 38.91
N VAL A 21 4.39 -30.79 38.72
CA VAL A 21 4.09 -31.35 37.40
C VAL A 21 3.22 -30.39 36.58
N CYS A 22 2.18 -29.79 37.19
CA CYS A 22 1.33 -28.81 36.51
C CYS A 22 2.13 -27.56 36.08
N VAL A 23 3.01 -27.05 36.93
CA VAL A 23 3.86 -25.88 36.60
C VAL A 23 4.87 -26.23 35.52
N ALA A 24 5.49 -27.41 35.58
CA ALA A 24 6.40 -27.89 34.55
C ALA A 24 5.70 -28.07 33.19
N PHE A 25 4.48 -28.61 33.19
CA PHE A 25 3.68 -28.77 31.98
C PHE A 25 3.30 -27.41 31.38
N PHE A 26 2.85 -26.47 32.20
CA PHE A 26 2.49 -25.12 31.75
C PHE A 26 3.72 -24.35 31.23
N GLY A 27 4.85 -24.45 31.92
CA GLY A 27 6.13 -23.91 31.47
C GLY A 27 6.61 -24.53 30.15
N GLY A 28 6.43 -25.85 29.98
CA GLY A 28 6.71 -26.56 28.75
C GLY A 28 5.86 -26.09 27.57
N MET A 29 4.55 -25.89 27.78
CA MET A 29 3.66 -25.37 26.75
C MET A 29 4.04 -23.95 26.31
N ILE A 30 4.38 -23.07 27.26
CA ILE A 30 4.83 -21.71 26.94
C ILE A 30 6.18 -21.74 26.21
N GLY A 31 7.11 -22.60 26.65
CA GLY A 31 8.41 -22.78 26.01
C GLY A 31 8.28 -23.26 24.56
N MET A 32 7.40 -24.24 24.30
CA MET A 32 7.11 -24.70 22.95
C MET A 32 6.44 -23.64 22.09
N ALA A 33 5.48 -22.87 22.64
CA ALA A 33 4.82 -21.80 21.90
C ALA A 33 5.83 -20.71 21.47
N TYR A 34 6.77 -20.36 22.35
CA TYR A 34 7.80 -19.37 22.04
C TYR A 34 8.88 -19.91 21.08
N ALA A 35 9.19 -21.21 21.15
CA ALA A 35 10.15 -21.88 20.28
C ALA A 35 9.59 -22.23 18.88
N ALA A 36 8.27 -22.39 18.75
CA ALA A 36 7.62 -22.71 17.48
C ALA A 36 7.86 -21.62 16.42
N VAL A 37 7.83 -20.34 16.81
CA VAL A 37 8.04 -19.21 15.88
C VAL A 37 9.44 -19.20 15.25
N PRO A 38 10.56 -19.23 16.00
CA PRO A 38 11.89 -19.26 15.40
C PRO A 38 12.18 -20.57 14.65
N LEU A 39 11.66 -21.71 15.13
CA LEU A 39 11.86 -23.00 14.46
C LEU A 39 11.10 -23.07 13.13
N TYR A 40 9.86 -22.53 13.09
CA TYR A 40 9.11 -22.35 11.84
C TYR A 40 9.83 -21.39 10.89
N LYS A 41 10.38 -20.27 11.39
CA LYS A 41 11.20 -19.36 10.58
C LYS A 41 12.43 -20.04 9.98
N MET A 42 13.14 -20.84 10.77
CA MET A 42 14.34 -21.56 10.31
C MET A 42 13.98 -22.64 9.28
N PHE A 43 12.89 -23.36 9.50
CA PHE A 43 12.35 -24.32 8.53
C PHE A 43 11.94 -23.63 7.22
N CYS A 44 11.19 -22.52 7.29
CA CYS A 44 10.78 -21.75 6.12
C CYS A 44 11.97 -21.16 5.36
N GLN A 45 13.03 -20.72 6.05
CA GLN A 45 14.26 -20.24 5.41
C GLN A 45 15.09 -21.35 4.75
N ALA A 46 15.12 -22.56 5.33
CA ALA A 46 15.88 -23.68 4.78
C ALA A 46 15.17 -24.36 3.60
N THR A 47 13.84 -24.40 3.62
CA THR A 47 13.01 -25.11 2.62
C THR A 47 12.33 -24.19 1.61
N GLY A 48 12.28 -22.88 1.86
CA GLY A 48 11.56 -21.92 1.02
C GLY A 48 10.04 -22.00 1.14
N TYR A 49 9.51 -22.73 2.13
CA TYR A 49 8.08 -22.97 2.32
C TYR A 49 7.33 -21.65 2.65
N GLY A 50 6.28 -21.34 1.88
CA GLY A 50 5.51 -20.09 2.04
C GLY A 50 6.11 -18.84 1.38
N GLY A 51 7.09 -18.98 0.48
CA GLY A 51 7.63 -17.85 -0.30
C GLY A 51 8.50 -16.88 0.50
N THR A 52 8.98 -17.27 1.69
CA THR A 52 9.97 -16.51 2.45
C THR A 52 11.33 -16.62 1.77
N THR A 53 11.50 -15.88 0.67
CA THR A 53 12.81 -15.54 0.13
C THR A 53 13.65 -14.98 1.28
N GLN A 54 14.88 -15.47 1.44
CA GLN A 54 15.90 -14.77 2.25
C GLN A 54 15.77 -13.30 1.94
N ARG A 55 15.38 -12.50 2.95
CA ARG A 55 15.07 -11.06 2.88
C ARG A 55 15.63 -10.50 1.58
N ALA A 56 14.82 -10.54 0.53
CA ALA A 56 15.32 -10.11 -0.75
C ALA A 56 15.40 -8.60 -0.57
N GLU A 57 16.61 -8.11 -0.31
CA GLU A 57 17.03 -6.73 -0.54
C GLU A 57 16.83 -6.29 -2.00
N LYS A 58 16.09 -7.07 -2.79
CA LYS A 58 15.69 -6.77 -4.16
C LYS A 58 14.54 -5.77 -4.14
N GLN A 59 14.81 -4.58 -3.60
CA GLN A 59 14.15 -3.35 -4.06
C GLN A 59 14.53 -3.03 -5.52
N TYR A 60 15.46 -3.81 -6.09
CA TYR A 60 16.02 -3.71 -7.43
C TYR A 60 16.03 -5.11 -8.05
N ALA A 61 15.87 -5.22 -9.37
CA ALA A 61 15.98 -6.51 -10.03
C ALA A 61 17.35 -7.13 -9.69
N GLY A 62 17.35 -8.35 -9.15
CA GLY A 62 18.59 -9.02 -8.77
C GLY A 62 19.47 -9.45 -9.95
N ARG A 63 19.09 -9.08 -11.18
CA ARG A 63 19.74 -9.40 -12.44
C ARG A 63 19.37 -8.34 -13.46
N ILE A 64 20.39 -7.77 -14.11
CA ILE A 64 20.23 -6.91 -15.29
C ILE A 64 20.50 -7.79 -16.52
N LEU A 65 19.60 -7.78 -17.51
CA LEU A 65 19.82 -8.43 -18.79
C LEU A 65 20.41 -7.42 -19.77
N ASP A 66 21.28 -7.88 -20.66
CA ASP A 66 21.81 -7.08 -21.76
C ASP A 66 20.79 -7.00 -22.91
N ARG A 67 19.58 -6.56 -22.56
CA ARG A 67 18.47 -6.36 -23.48
C ARG A 67 17.84 -5.03 -23.18
N ASP A 68 17.79 -4.20 -24.20
CA ASP A 68 17.25 -2.85 -24.09
C ASP A 68 15.73 -2.86 -24.26
N ILE A 69 15.06 -2.02 -23.48
CA ILE A 69 13.62 -1.76 -23.57
C ILE A 69 13.37 -0.26 -23.51
N THR A 70 12.55 0.23 -24.45
CA THR A 70 12.15 1.64 -24.48
C THR A 70 10.88 1.82 -23.67
N VAL A 71 10.94 2.65 -22.64
CA VAL A 71 9.77 3.07 -21.89
C VAL A 71 9.33 4.44 -22.42
N ARG A 72 8.11 4.51 -22.94
CA ARG A 72 7.46 5.74 -23.39
C ARG A 72 6.59 6.29 -22.26
N PHE A 73 6.67 7.59 -22.05
CA PHE A 73 5.90 8.28 -21.02
C PHE A 73 4.79 9.08 -21.67
N ASP A 74 3.57 8.81 -21.23
CA ASP A 74 2.37 9.49 -21.67
C ASP A 74 1.67 10.15 -20.47
N ALA A 75 1.06 11.31 -20.71
CA ALA A 75 0.48 12.15 -19.68
C ALA A 75 -0.83 12.74 -20.18
N ASN A 76 -1.91 12.44 -19.46
CA ASN A 76 -3.27 12.87 -19.74
C ASN A 76 -3.86 13.58 -18.53
N THR A 77 -4.79 14.50 -18.78
CA THR A 77 -5.60 15.13 -17.75
C THR A 77 -7.07 14.95 -18.12
N ASN A 78 -7.90 14.59 -17.14
CA ASN A 78 -9.32 14.41 -17.34
C ASN A 78 -10.10 15.13 -16.24
N GLY A 79 -10.81 16.20 -16.62
CA GLY A 79 -11.62 16.99 -15.69
C GLY A 79 -10.82 17.85 -14.70
N ILE A 80 -9.48 17.87 -14.80
CA ILE A 80 -8.60 18.69 -13.96
C ILE A 80 -7.89 19.76 -14.81
N PRO A 81 -7.95 21.06 -14.44
CA PRO A 81 -7.37 22.16 -15.21
C PRO A 81 -5.86 22.31 -14.97
N TRP A 82 -5.13 21.19 -14.98
CA TRP A 82 -3.68 21.18 -14.83
C TRP A 82 -3.00 20.99 -16.18
N GLN A 83 -1.83 21.58 -16.34
CA GLN A 83 -0.89 21.18 -17.38
C GLN A 83 0.01 20.09 -16.81
N PHE A 84 -0.17 18.86 -17.28
CA PHE A 84 0.61 17.71 -16.85
C PHE A 84 1.35 17.12 -18.05
N GLN A 85 2.68 16.99 -17.94
CA GLN A 85 3.51 16.49 -19.03
C GLN A 85 4.75 15.76 -18.48
N PRO A 86 5.25 14.74 -19.19
CA PRO A 86 6.54 14.14 -18.86
C PRO A 86 7.68 15.09 -19.26
N VAL A 87 8.76 15.11 -18.49
CA VAL A 87 9.97 15.88 -18.83
C VAL A 87 10.68 15.26 -20.04
N ALA A 88 10.67 13.93 -20.15
CA ALA A 88 11.17 13.18 -21.31
C ALA A 88 10.07 12.28 -21.88
N ARG A 89 9.94 12.22 -23.21
CA ARG A 89 8.90 11.39 -23.86
C ARG A 89 9.20 9.89 -23.86
N SER A 90 10.47 9.53 -23.77
CA SER A 90 10.90 8.14 -23.71
C SER A 90 12.31 8.01 -23.14
N VAL A 91 12.60 6.86 -22.55
CA VAL A 91 13.94 6.45 -22.11
C VAL A 91 14.18 5.01 -22.54
N THR A 92 15.41 4.68 -22.92
CA THR A 92 15.81 3.30 -23.19
C THR A 92 16.68 2.83 -22.03
N ILE A 93 16.30 1.72 -21.44
CA ILE A 93 16.95 1.14 -20.24
C ILE A 93 17.23 -0.33 -20.48
N LYS A 94 18.14 -0.92 -19.72
CA LYS A 94 18.29 -2.38 -19.71
C LYS A 94 17.22 -3.02 -18.84
N ILE A 95 16.73 -4.20 -19.25
CA ILE A 95 15.78 -4.94 -18.41
C ILE A 95 16.45 -5.28 -17.07
N GLY A 96 15.80 -4.94 -15.96
CA GLY A 96 16.32 -5.04 -14.60
C GLY A 96 17.08 -3.80 -14.10
N GLU A 97 17.36 -2.83 -14.97
CA GLU A 97 17.92 -1.54 -14.57
C GLU A 97 16.84 -0.68 -13.92
N THR A 98 17.15 -0.09 -12.77
CA THR A 98 16.27 0.88 -12.12
C THR A 98 16.57 2.27 -12.64
N THR A 99 15.52 2.95 -13.09
CA THR A 99 15.60 4.29 -13.68
C THR A 99 14.57 5.21 -13.07
N GLN A 100 14.87 6.51 -13.09
CA GLN A 100 13.96 7.57 -12.66
C GLN A 100 13.53 8.41 -13.84
N ALA A 101 12.24 8.71 -13.92
CA ALA A 101 11.66 9.67 -14.85
C ALA A 101 10.92 10.77 -14.08
N HIS A 102 10.85 11.96 -14.64
CA HIS A 102 10.20 13.12 -14.01
C HIS A 102 8.97 13.54 -14.80
N TYR A 103 7.91 13.89 -14.07
CA TYR A 103 6.71 14.52 -14.61
C TYR A 103 6.51 15.89 -13.98
N SER A 104 6.10 16.86 -14.79
CA SER A 104 5.76 18.21 -14.33
C SER A 104 4.24 18.39 -14.32
N ALA A 105 3.68 18.85 -13.20
CA ALA A 105 2.30 19.31 -13.11
C ALA A 105 2.24 20.78 -12.70
N THR A 106 1.51 21.59 -13.46
CA THR A 106 1.27 23.00 -13.16
C THR A 106 -0.22 23.26 -13.07
N ASN A 107 -0.68 23.87 -11.97
CA ASN A 107 -2.07 24.32 -11.88
C ASN A 107 -2.26 25.64 -12.62
N LYS A 108 -2.98 25.60 -13.74
CA LYS A 108 -3.29 26.80 -14.56
C LYS A 108 -4.51 27.56 -14.08
N PHE A 109 -5.18 27.10 -13.04
CA PHE A 109 -6.40 27.69 -12.52
C PHE A 109 -6.12 28.74 -11.46
N ASP A 110 -7.10 29.61 -11.21
CA ASP A 110 -7.05 30.71 -10.23
C ASP A 110 -7.34 30.28 -8.78
N ARG A 111 -7.68 29.00 -8.57
CA ARG A 111 -7.93 28.41 -7.25
C ARG A 111 -7.10 27.16 -7.02
N ALA A 112 -6.93 26.80 -5.76
CA ALA A 112 -6.32 25.54 -5.40
C ALA A 112 -7.20 24.37 -5.87
N VAL A 113 -6.60 23.43 -6.58
CA VAL A 113 -7.28 22.23 -7.06
C VAL A 113 -6.56 21.02 -6.47
N THR A 114 -7.31 20.01 -6.07
CA THR A 114 -6.75 18.73 -5.63
C THR A 114 -6.93 17.70 -6.75
N GLY A 115 -5.85 17.01 -7.08
CA GLY A 115 -5.81 15.97 -8.11
C GLY A 115 -5.24 14.67 -7.57
N ARG A 116 -5.64 13.57 -8.22
CA ARG A 116 -5.08 12.23 -8.01
C ARG A 116 -4.77 11.59 -9.35
N ALA A 117 -3.60 10.96 -9.44
CA ALA A 117 -3.12 10.35 -10.66
C ALA A 117 -3.42 8.84 -10.67
N THR A 118 -4.00 8.33 -11.74
CA THR A 118 -4.05 6.89 -12.02
C THR A 118 -3.08 6.55 -13.15
N PHE A 119 -2.63 5.30 -13.21
CA PHE A 119 -1.71 4.87 -14.26
C PHE A 119 -2.19 3.61 -14.96
N ASN A 120 -1.71 3.43 -16.19
CA ASN A 120 -1.82 2.20 -16.96
C ASN A 120 -0.50 1.91 -17.68
N VAL A 121 -0.25 0.62 -17.90
CA VAL A 121 0.94 0.12 -18.60
C VAL A 121 0.47 -0.61 -19.85
N GLN A 122 1.06 -0.28 -21.00
CA GLN A 122 0.73 -0.91 -22.28
C GLN A 122 1.97 -1.53 -22.93
N PRO A 123 1.88 -2.77 -23.46
CA PRO A 123 0.72 -3.67 -23.44
C PRO A 123 0.38 -4.15 -22.03
N GLU A 124 -0.91 -4.46 -21.78
CA GLU A 124 -1.39 -4.85 -20.45
C GLU A 124 -0.67 -6.10 -19.91
N LEU A 125 -0.29 -7.02 -20.81
CA LEU A 125 0.50 -8.20 -20.50
C LEU A 125 1.86 -7.87 -19.86
N ALA A 126 2.43 -6.71 -20.14
CA ALA A 126 3.68 -6.25 -19.53
C ALA A 126 3.48 -5.61 -18.14
N GLY A 127 2.24 -5.29 -17.76
CA GLY A 127 1.90 -4.64 -16.49
C GLY A 127 2.45 -5.35 -15.25
N PRO A 128 2.30 -6.68 -15.10
CA PRO A 128 2.82 -7.43 -13.95
C PRO A 128 4.35 -7.39 -13.81
N TYR A 129 5.06 -7.12 -14.90
CA TYR A 129 6.53 -7.05 -14.94
C TYR A 129 7.05 -5.62 -14.85
N PHE A 130 6.17 -4.62 -14.89
CA PHE A 130 6.54 -3.23 -14.73
C PHE A 130 6.40 -2.83 -13.26
N ASN A 131 7.51 -2.89 -12.53
CA ASN A 131 7.53 -2.58 -11.10
C ASN A 131 7.80 -1.10 -10.88
N LYS A 132 6.77 -0.39 -10.42
CA LYS A 132 6.90 1.00 -9.97
C LYS A 132 7.26 1.04 -8.49
N VAL A 133 8.45 1.55 -8.17
CA VAL A 133 9.02 1.52 -6.81
C VAL A 133 8.46 2.67 -5.96
N GLU A 134 8.08 3.80 -6.57
CA GLU A 134 7.61 4.99 -5.84
C GLU A 134 6.32 5.58 -6.44
N CYS A 135 5.30 5.71 -5.59
CA CYS A 135 3.92 5.90 -6.04
C CYS A 135 3.28 7.20 -5.52
N PHE A 136 3.41 8.29 -6.29
CA PHE A 136 2.55 9.49 -6.16
C PHE A 136 1.07 9.23 -6.54
N CYS A 137 0.74 8.03 -7.03
CA CYS A 137 -0.56 7.72 -7.63
C CYS A 137 -1.69 7.61 -6.59
N PHE A 138 -1.34 7.40 -5.33
CA PHE A 138 -2.33 7.19 -4.28
C PHE A 138 -2.48 8.38 -3.34
N THR A 139 -1.68 9.43 -3.52
CA THR A 139 -1.71 10.62 -2.68
C THR A 139 -2.42 11.77 -3.38
N ASP A 140 -3.37 12.37 -2.66
CA ASP A 140 -4.04 13.57 -3.10
C ASP A 140 -3.05 14.73 -3.07
N THR A 141 -2.78 15.27 -4.25
CA THR A 141 -1.89 16.41 -4.40
C THR A 141 -2.73 17.65 -4.59
N THR A 142 -2.51 18.67 -3.76
CA THR A 142 -3.18 19.97 -3.92
C THR A 142 -2.17 20.96 -4.44
N LEU A 143 -2.45 21.58 -5.59
CA LEU A 143 -1.63 22.63 -6.17
C LEU A 143 -2.35 23.97 -6.07
N LYS A 144 -1.65 24.99 -5.57
CA LYS A 144 -2.10 26.39 -5.56
C LYS A 144 -2.12 26.96 -6.97
N PRO A 145 -2.77 28.11 -7.20
CA PRO A 145 -2.76 28.80 -8.48
C PRO A 145 -1.34 29.07 -8.97
N GLY A 146 -1.01 28.65 -10.19
CA GLY A 146 0.31 28.82 -10.80
C GLY A 146 1.42 27.95 -10.20
N GLU A 147 1.13 27.13 -9.19
CA GLU A 147 2.12 26.25 -8.57
C GLU A 147 2.50 25.12 -9.54
N THR A 148 3.81 24.88 -9.66
CA THR A 148 4.37 23.78 -10.42
C THR A 148 5.04 22.80 -9.47
N LEU A 149 4.72 21.52 -9.63
CA LEU A 149 5.28 20.42 -8.85
C LEU A 149 6.01 19.45 -9.78
N ASP A 150 7.20 19.05 -9.37
CA ASP A 150 7.94 17.95 -9.98
C ASP A 150 7.59 16.63 -9.28
N MET A 151 7.21 15.63 -10.07
CA MET A 151 6.78 14.32 -9.61
C MET A 151 7.74 13.25 -10.16
N PRO A 152 8.77 12.87 -9.41
CA PRO A 152 9.67 11.80 -9.81
C PRO A 152 8.96 10.44 -9.77
N VAL A 153 9.36 9.54 -10.66
CA VAL A 153 8.87 8.17 -10.75
C VAL A 153 10.05 7.25 -10.93
N VAL A 154 10.29 6.41 -9.92
CA VAL A 154 11.30 5.35 -9.99
C VAL A 154 10.62 4.05 -10.41
N PHE A 155 11.17 3.39 -11.42
CA PHE A 155 10.64 2.15 -11.97
C PHE A 155 11.77 1.24 -12.49
N TYR A 156 11.45 -0.04 -12.66
CA TYR A 156 12.26 -1.00 -13.39
C TYR A 156 11.37 -2.02 -14.08
N VAL A 157 11.91 -2.70 -15.09
CA VAL A 157 11.24 -3.83 -15.76
C VAL A 157 11.83 -5.11 -15.23
N ASP A 158 10.98 -6.01 -14.76
CA ASP A 158 11.39 -7.30 -14.21
C ASP A 158 12.01 -8.19 -15.31
N PRO A 159 13.20 -8.79 -15.06
CA PRO A 159 13.83 -9.73 -15.98
C PRO A 159 12.93 -10.89 -16.41
N ASP A 160 11.94 -11.30 -15.61
CA ASP A 160 11.06 -12.42 -15.92
C ASP A 160 10.12 -12.15 -17.11
N ILE A 161 10.02 -10.90 -17.58
CA ILE A 161 9.26 -10.54 -18.78
C ILE A 161 9.72 -11.32 -20.03
N VAL A 162 11.00 -11.72 -20.09
CA VAL A 162 11.56 -12.47 -21.23
C VAL A 162 11.16 -13.94 -21.24
N ASN A 163 10.69 -14.47 -20.11
CA ASN A 163 10.24 -15.86 -20.00
C ASN A 163 8.85 -16.06 -20.61
N VAL A 164 8.08 -14.98 -20.76
CA VAL A 164 6.74 -14.97 -21.34
C VAL A 164 6.85 -14.96 -22.88
N PRO A 165 6.39 -16.01 -23.58
CA PRO A 165 6.49 -16.09 -25.04
C PRO A 165 5.88 -14.89 -25.77
N GLU A 166 4.75 -14.37 -25.28
CA GLU A 166 4.02 -13.25 -25.87
C GLU A 166 4.77 -11.91 -25.74
N LEU A 167 5.69 -11.79 -24.78
CA LEU A 167 6.45 -10.58 -24.49
C LEU A 167 7.92 -10.70 -24.93
N LYS A 168 8.33 -11.84 -25.49
CA LYS A 168 9.71 -12.10 -25.93
C LYS A 168 10.22 -11.11 -26.96
N ASP A 169 9.37 -10.51 -27.77
CA ASP A 169 9.78 -9.51 -28.77
C ASP A 169 9.36 -8.08 -28.41
N LEU A 170 8.88 -7.87 -27.18
CA LEU A 170 8.51 -6.55 -26.70
C LEU A 170 9.75 -5.64 -26.63
N LYS A 171 9.69 -4.52 -27.36
CA LYS A 171 10.73 -3.48 -27.36
C LYS A 171 10.28 -2.19 -26.68
N THR A 172 8.97 -2.00 -26.55
CA THR A 172 8.41 -0.74 -26.07
C THR A 172 7.30 -1.00 -25.08
N ILE A 173 7.41 -0.35 -23.91
CA ILE A 173 6.35 -0.25 -22.92
C ILE A 173 5.91 1.20 -22.85
N THR A 174 4.62 1.45 -22.78
CA THR A 174 4.10 2.80 -22.55
C THR A 174 3.52 2.88 -21.15
N LEU A 175 4.07 3.79 -20.34
CA LEU A 175 3.52 4.17 -19.04
C LEU A 175 2.70 5.43 -19.24
N SER A 176 1.37 5.30 -19.16
CA SER A 176 0.46 6.43 -19.26
C SER A 176 -0.07 6.80 -17.87
N TYR A 177 -0.01 8.08 -17.56
CA TYR A 177 -0.59 8.68 -16.37
C TYR A 177 -1.78 9.53 -16.74
N THR A 178 -2.89 9.39 -16.02
CA THR A 178 -4.05 10.27 -16.15
C THR A 178 -4.36 10.93 -14.81
N MET A 179 -4.42 12.26 -14.80
CA MET A 179 -4.78 13.03 -13.62
C MET A 179 -6.28 13.31 -13.58
N PHE A 180 -6.90 13.06 -12.42
CA PHE A 180 -8.32 13.29 -12.17
C PHE A 180 -8.53 14.28 -11.02
N PRO A 181 -9.58 15.10 -11.04
CA PRO A 181 -9.93 15.97 -9.93
C PRO A 181 -10.46 15.14 -8.76
N VAL A 182 -10.04 15.49 -7.54
CA VAL A 182 -10.62 14.94 -6.32
C VAL A 182 -11.50 16.01 -5.71
N GLN A 183 -12.81 15.75 -5.65
CA GLN A 183 -13.70 16.61 -4.88
C GLN A 183 -13.41 16.38 -3.40
N LYS A 184 -13.04 17.45 -2.69
CA LYS A 184 -13.08 17.42 -1.22
C LYS A 184 -14.55 17.30 -0.82
N ASN A 185 -15.05 16.09 -0.70
CA ASN A 185 -16.26 15.86 0.09
C ASN A 185 -15.94 16.38 1.50
N LYS A 186 -16.56 17.50 1.88
CA LYS A 186 -16.60 17.93 3.27
C LYS A 186 -16.98 16.69 4.09
N PRO A 187 -16.19 16.29 5.11
CA PRO A 187 -16.65 15.23 5.98
C PRO A 187 -18.01 15.66 6.53
N VAL A 188 -19.01 14.78 6.39
CA VAL A 188 -20.38 14.98 6.90
C VAL A 188 -20.44 15.29 8.40
N ALA A 189 -19.33 15.17 9.13
CA ALA A 189 -19.17 15.59 10.51
C ALA A 189 -19.14 17.12 10.73
N SER A 190 -19.09 17.94 9.67
CA SER A 190 -19.04 19.41 9.78
C SER A 190 -20.34 20.12 9.37
N SER A 191 -21.44 19.40 9.18
CA SER A 191 -22.76 20.04 9.10
C SER A 191 -23.27 20.31 10.51
N THR A 192 -22.94 21.47 11.07
CA THR A 192 -23.79 22.05 12.11
C THR A 192 -25.17 22.24 11.47
N PRO A 193 -26.27 21.74 12.06
CA PRO A 193 -27.60 22.06 11.57
C PRO A 193 -27.84 23.55 11.81
N ASP A 194 -27.94 24.32 10.73
CA ASP A 194 -28.42 25.70 10.76
C ASP A 194 -29.89 25.69 11.20
N SER A 195 -30.12 25.76 12.51
CA SER A 195 -31.40 26.16 13.09
C SER A 195 -31.60 27.67 12.88
N SER A 196 -32.01 28.06 11.67
CA SER A 196 -32.64 29.37 11.45
C SER A 196 -33.49 29.33 10.19
N SER A 197 -34.65 28.70 10.27
CA SER A 197 -35.80 29.13 9.49
C SER A 197 -36.90 29.52 10.49
N LYS A 198 -37.08 30.83 10.66
CA LYS A 198 -38.27 31.42 11.29
C LYS A 198 -39.49 30.84 10.57
N VAL A 199 -40.26 30.01 11.28
CA VAL A 199 -41.63 29.70 10.90
C VAL A 199 -42.43 30.97 11.19
N SER A 200 -42.84 31.65 10.13
CA SER A 200 -43.70 32.82 10.21
C SER A 200 -45.12 32.35 10.55
N ASP A 201 -45.68 32.91 11.61
CA ASP A 201 -47.05 32.71 12.08
C ASP A 201 -48.08 32.87 10.95
N THR A 202 -48.94 31.87 10.72
CA THR A 202 -50.27 32.05 10.12
C THR A 202 -51.19 30.89 10.49
N GLU A 203 -51.63 30.82 11.75
CA GLU A 203 -52.87 30.10 12.10
C GLU A 203 -53.65 30.93 13.15
N ALA A 204 -54.11 32.09 12.70
CA ALA A 204 -55.15 32.88 13.34
C ALA A 204 -56.35 33.00 12.39
N ASN A 205 -57.03 31.87 12.12
CA ASN A 205 -58.46 31.86 11.82
C ASN A 205 -58.93 30.42 11.64
N LEU A 206 -59.86 30.00 12.50
CA LEU A 206 -61.09 29.25 12.19
C LEU A 206 -61.47 28.40 13.41
N GLY A 207 -62.17 29.05 14.35
CA GLY A 207 -63.15 28.40 15.19
C GLY A 207 -64.49 28.33 14.44
N GLY A 208 -65.19 27.21 14.58
CA GLY A 208 -66.51 26.92 14.03
C GLY A 208 -66.89 25.47 14.27
#